data_AF-E6V308-F1
#
_entry.id   AF-E6V308-F1
#
_cell.length_a   1.000
_cell.length_b   1.000
_cell.length_c   1.000
_cell.angle_alpha   90.00
_cell.angle_beta   90.00
_cell.angle_gamma   90.00
#
_symmetry.space_group_name_H-M   'P 1'
#
loop_
_entity.id
_entity.type
_entity.pdbx_description
1 polymer ?
#
loop_
_entity_poly.entity_id
_entity_poly.type
_entity_poly.pdbx_seq_one_letter_code
_entity_poly.pdbx_strand_id
1 'polypeptide(L)' 'MEATPFAIDLPEHWTGSFKLTQTPAGSYVGMASLSFGGDPRWVLVITPQLSLDAAMERVRLRVGHFVRERNARPGA' A
#
# COMPACT_ATOMS: atom_id res chain seq x y z
N MET A 1 -15.77 7.95 -3.74
CA MET A 1 -14.49 8.04 -4.47
C MET A 1 -13.82 6.68 -4.42
N GLU A 2 -13.92 5.99 -5.55
CA GLU A 2 -13.42 4.64 -5.85
C GLU A 2 -11.92 4.51 -5.56
N ALA A 3 -11.51 3.37 -4.98
CA ALA A 3 -10.10 3.02 -4.83
C ALA A 3 -9.56 2.57 -6.19
N THR A 4 -8.44 3.14 -6.64
CA THR A 4 -7.83 2.76 -7.92
C THR A 4 -7.21 1.36 -7.81
N PRO A 5 -7.57 0.40 -8.67
CA PRO A 5 -6.95 -0.92 -8.69
C PRO A 5 -5.45 -0.80 -8.95
N PHE A 6 -4.67 -1.59 -8.22
CA PHE A 6 -3.24 -1.44 -8.05
C PHE A 6 -2.47 -2.32 -9.03
N ALA A 7 -1.60 -1.73 -9.85
CA ALA A 7 -0.58 -2.46 -10.62
C ALA A 7 0.75 -2.44 -9.85
N ILE A 8 0.75 -2.99 -8.63
CA ILE A 8 2.00 -3.51 -8.06
C ILE A 8 1.93 -5.00 -8.24
N ASP A 9 3.01 -5.55 -8.76
CA ASP A 9 3.24 -6.98 -8.80
C ASP A 9 3.36 -7.49 -7.36
N LEU A 10 2.22 -7.85 -6.79
CA LEU A 10 2.15 -8.54 -5.54
C LEU A 10 2.43 -10.03 -5.81
N PRO A 11 3.22 -10.70 -4.95
CA PRO A 11 3.40 -12.14 -5.02
C PRO A 11 2.06 -12.89 -5.00
N GLU A 12 2.08 -14.15 -5.43
CA GLU A 12 0.89 -15.00 -5.48
C GLU A 12 0.13 -15.02 -4.14
N HIS A 13 -1.20 -15.05 -4.23
CA HIS A 13 -2.16 -14.98 -3.11
C HIS A 13 -2.24 -13.64 -2.34
N TRP A 14 -1.40 -12.66 -2.66
CA TRP A 14 -1.57 -11.30 -2.16
C TRP A 14 -2.48 -10.48 -3.07
N THR A 15 -3.36 -9.72 -2.44
CA THR A 15 -4.19 -8.70 -3.10
C THR A 15 -4.02 -7.37 -2.39
N GLY A 16 -4.17 -6.27 -3.12
CA GLY A 16 -4.00 -4.95 -2.54
C GLY A 16 -4.71 -3.84 -3.29
N SER A 17 -5.02 -2.78 -2.56
CA SER A 17 -5.54 -1.52 -3.11
C SER A 17 -4.92 -0.36 -2.35
N PHE A 18 -4.94 0.83 -2.92
CA PHE A 18 -4.48 2.02 -2.23
C PHE A 18 -5.35 3.22 -2.58
N LYS A 19 -5.29 4.22 -1.71
CA LYS A 19 -5.93 5.51 -1.92
C LYS A 19 -4.97 6.59 -1.49
N LEU A 20 -4.67 7.51 -2.41
CA LEU A 20 -3.95 8.74 -2.13
C LEU A 20 -4.93 9.91 -2.21
N THR A 21 -4.74 10.88 -1.33
CA THR A 21 -5.51 12.12 -1.28
C THR A 21 -4.53 13.27 -1.22
N GLN A 22 -4.73 14.27 -2.07
CA GLN A 22 -3.99 15.52 -1.96
C GLN A 22 -4.56 16.37 -0.82
N THR A 23 -3.69 16.82 0.06
CA THR A 23 -4.00 17.73 1.17
C THR A 23 -4.16 19.17 0.67
N PRO A 24 -4.81 20.07 1.43
CA PRO A 24 -4.88 21.49 1.09
C PRO A 24 -3.50 22.16 0.95
N ALA A 25 -2.48 21.62 1.63
CA ALA A 25 -1.10 22.08 1.53
C ALA A 25 -0.35 21.56 0.29
N GLY A 26 -1.02 20.86 -0.62
CA GLY A 26 -0.44 20.32 -1.86
C GLY A 26 0.29 18.98 -1.70
N SER A 27 0.59 18.55 -0.47
CA SER A 27 1.19 17.24 -0.18
C SER A 27 0.19 16.09 -0.39
N TYR A 28 0.69 14.87 -0.58
CA TYR A 28 -0.11 13.66 -0.78
C TYR A 28 0.01 12.73 0.43
N VAL A 29 -1.14 12.28 0.95
CA VAL A 29 -1.25 11.29 2.04
C VAL A 29 -2.08 10.11 1.57
N GLY A 30 -2.03 8.98 2.27
CA GLY A 30 -2.90 7.89 1.91
C GLY A 30 -2.78 6.62 2.72
N MET A 31 -3.43 5.59 2.22
CA MET A 31 -3.43 4.26 2.82
C MET A 31 -3.32 3.20 1.72
N ALA A 32 -2.52 2.18 1.97
CA ALA A 32 -2.53 0.93 1.20
C ALA A 32 -3.16 -0.17 2.05
N SER A 33 -4.08 -0.93 1.46
CA SER A 33 -4.73 -2.08 2.04
C SER A 33 -4.19 -3.35 1.39
N LEU A 34 -3.88 -4.36 2.18
CA LEU A 34 -3.36 -5.65 1.72
C LEU A 34 -4.16 -6.79 2.36
N SER A 35 -4.37 -7.85 1.60
CA SER A 35 -4.99 -9.10 2.05
C SER A 35 -4.23 -10.28 1.45
N PHE A 36 -4.19 -11.39 2.17
CA PHE A 36 -3.53 -12.62 1.76
C PHE A 36 -4.53 -13.76 1.85
N GLY A 37 -4.78 -14.53 0.78
CA GLY A 37 -5.66 -15.71 0.85
C GLY A 37 -7.10 -15.48 1.35
N GLY A 38 -7.59 -14.24 1.39
CA GLY A 38 -8.91 -13.87 1.95
C GLY A 38 -8.90 -13.47 3.44
N ASP A 39 -7.74 -13.53 4.10
CA ASP A 39 -7.51 -13.17 5.51
C ASP A 39 -7.46 -11.65 5.76
N PRO A 40 -7.48 -11.20 7.05
CA PRO A 40 -7.71 -9.82 7.44
C PRO A 40 -6.88 -8.77 6.70
N ARG A 41 -7.55 -7.65 6.42
CA ARG A 41 -7.01 -6.50 5.70
C ARG A 41 -5.98 -5.76 6.54
N TRP A 42 -4.69 -5.86 6.20
CA TRP A 42 -3.65 -5.01 6.75
C TRP A 42 -3.70 -3.63 6.10
N VAL A 43 -3.49 -2.58 6.90
CA VAL A 43 -3.49 -1.19 6.42
C VAL A 43 -2.13 -0.56 6.70
N LEU A 44 -1.51 -0.03 5.64
CA LEU A 44 -0.26 0.72 5.69
C LEU A 44 -0.58 2.20 5.47
N VAL A 45 -0.24 3.03 6.45
CA VAL A 45 -0.40 4.50 6.33
C VAL A 45 0.77 5.09 5.55
N ILE A 46 0.45 5.93 4.59
CA ILE A 46 1.39 6.72 3.80
C ILE A 46 1.38 8.13 4.36
N THR A 47 2.46 8.47 5.05
CA THR A 47 2.70 9.82 5.58
C THR A 47 2.83 10.85 4.45
N PRO A 48 2.65 12.16 4.72
CA PRO A 48 2.71 13.19 3.70
C PRO A 48 3.96 13.10 2.83
N GLN A 49 3.77 13.07 1.51
CA GLN A 49 4.81 13.17 0.50
C GLN A 49 4.61 14.44 -0.34
N LEU A 50 5.70 14.99 -0.87
CA LEU A 50 5.69 16.28 -1.58
C LEU A 50 5.04 16.20 -2.98
N SER A 51 4.96 15.02 -3.57
CA SER A 51 4.37 14.80 -4.89
C SER A 51 3.60 13.48 -4.95
N LEU A 52 2.72 13.36 -5.95
CA LEU A 52 1.98 12.12 -6.22
C LEU A 52 2.93 10.97 -6.52
N ASP A 53 3.96 11.20 -7.34
CA ASP A 53 4.96 10.19 -7.69
C ASP A 53 5.72 9.70 -6.45
N ALA A 54 6.12 10.61 -5.55
CA ALA A 54 6.76 10.25 -4.30
C ALA A 54 5.82 9.43 -3.39
N ALA A 55 4.52 9.73 -3.38
CA ALA A 55 3.53 8.93 -2.68
C ALA A 55 3.33 7.54 -3.30
N MET A 56 3.33 7.43 -4.63
CA MET A 56 3.26 6.14 -5.33
C MET A 56 4.50 5.27 -5.06
N GLU A 57 5.70 5.84 -5.14
CA GLU A 57 6.94 5.14 -4.80
C GLU A 57 6.96 4.73 -3.33
N ARG A 58 6.46 5.58 -2.42
CA ARG A 58 6.34 5.23 -1.00
C ARG A 58 5.39 4.06 -0.79
N VAL A 59 4.25 4.03 -1.49
CA VAL A 59 3.32 2.91 -1.47
C VAL A 59 4.01 1.63 -1.96
N ARG A 60 4.70 1.68 -3.10
CA ARG A 60 5.45 0.55 -3.66
C ARG A 60 6.47 -0.02 -2.68
N LEU A 61 7.29 0.85 -2.13
CA LEU A 61 8.32 0.48 -1.16
C LEU A 61 7.73 -0.16 0.10
N ARG A 62 6.69 0.47 0.68
CA ARG A 62 6.09 0.01 1.95
C ARG A 62 5.35 -1.30 1.79
N VAL A 63 4.58 -1.45 0.72
CA VAL A 63 3.87 -2.70 0.40
C VAL A 63 4.86 -3.81 0.13
N GLY A 64 5.86 -3.59 -0.74
CA GLY A 64 6.87 -4.60 -1.04
C GLY A 64 7.67 -5.03 0.19
N HIS A 65 8.04 -4.08 1.07
CA HIS A 65 8.67 -4.41 2.33
C HIS A 65 7.76 -5.23 3.25
N PHE A 66 6.50 -4.82 3.41
CA PHE A 66 5.55 -5.53 4.26
C PHE A 66 5.33 -6.98 3.82
N VAL A 67 5.11 -7.20 2.52
CA VAL A 67 4.90 -8.54 1.97
C VAL A 67 6.14 -9.42 2.16
N ARG A 68 7.34 -8.91 1.87
CA ARG A 68 8.59 -9.65 2.11
C ARG A 68 8.74 -10.05 3.56
N GLU A 69 8.54 -9.11 4.49
CA GLU A 69 8.62 -9.38 5.93
C GLU A 69 7.57 -10.40 6.40
N ARG A 70 6.35 -10.34 5.85
CA ARG A 70 5.29 -11.27 6.21
C ARG A 70 5.59 -12.68 5.69
N ASN A 71 6.04 -12.81 4.44
CA ASN A 71 6.40 -14.09 3.85
C ASN A 71 7.66 -14.70 4.48
N ALA A 72 8.59 -13.88 4.97
CA ALA A 72 9.80 -14.33 5.66
C ALA A 72 9.54 -14.84 7.09
N ARG A 73 8.37 -14.52 7.68
CA ARG A 73 7.98 -15.00 9.01
C ARG A 73 7.19 -16.31 8.87
N PRO A 74 7.76 -17.47 9.27
CA PRO A 74 7.02 -18.71 9.30
C PRO A 74 6.00 -18.67 10.45
N GLY A 75 4.71 -18.72 10.12
CA GLY A 75 3.62 -18.86 11.08
C GLY A 75 3.14 -17.53 11.66
N ALA A 76 1.99 -17.08 11.18
CA ALA A 76 1.12 -16.19 11.91
C ALA A 76 -0.29 -16.28 11.35
#